data_AF-A0A849Y7P5-F1
#
_entry.id   AF-A0A849Y7P5-F1
#
_cell.length_a   1.000
_cell.length_b   1.000
_cell.length_c   1.000
_cell.angle_alpha   90.00
_cell.angle_beta   90.00
_cell.angle_gamma   90.00
#
_symmetry.space_group_name_H-M   'P 1'
#
loop_
_entity.id
_entity.type
_entity.pdbx_description
1 polymer ?
#
loop_
_entity_poly.entity_id
_entity_poly.type
_entity_poly.pdbx_seq_one_letter_code
_entity_poly.pdbx_strand_id
1 'polypeptide(L)'
;MRLARHLLPLRHADGRLEPLDMEALVTWFSGDPEIGGAALPRWVIETVADTLLSHYHKTRVKPEIAAEEVLALAKWLIFGYARESKRAPSPSPPRQLDLYERVRATGACLELQLLAEIRSFLARAPDHAPRESPLRLTGVRQCAQLLAGTQRWSARCERIREELVGRIRDEARRAGRPGLALAILS
;
A
#
# COMPACT_ATOMS: atom_id res chain seq x y z
N MET A 1 4.15 -33.58 12.19
CA MET A 1 3.98 -32.19 11.72
C MET A 1 4.56 -31.24 12.77
N ARG A 2 5.71 -30.61 12.49
CA ARG A 2 6.22 -29.51 13.33
C ARG A 2 5.55 -28.23 12.84
N LEU A 3 4.48 -27.79 13.49
CA LEU A 3 3.99 -26.43 13.30
C LEU A 3 5.15 -25.48 13.64
N ALA A 4 5.52 -24.62 12.69
CA ALA A 4 6.64 -23.71 12.82
C ALA A 4 6.51 -22.94 14.14
N ARG A 5 7.54 -22.97 14.99
CA ARG A 5 7.63 -22.33 16.32
C ARG A 5 7.45 -20.79 16.31
N HIS A 6 7.03 -20.22 15.19
CA HIS A 6 6.92 -18.79 14.92
C HIS A 6 5.54 -18.37 14.40
N LEU A 7 4.61 -19.32 14.14
CA LEU A 7 3.25 -19.02 13.74
C LEU A 7 2.39 -18.81 14.98
N LEU A 8 1.62 -17.72 14.99
CA LEU A 8 0.74 -17.37 16.09
C LEU A 8 -0.55 -18.19 15.94
N PRO A 9 -0.99 -18.98 16.93
CA PRO A 9 -2.22 -19.75 16.84
C PRO A 9 -3.46 -18.84 16.90
N LEU A 10 -4.37 -19.03 15.96
CA LEU A 10 -5.73 -18.50 15.97
C LEU A 10 -6.66 -19.54 16.62
N ARG A 11 -7.39 -19.15 17.65
CA ARG A 11 -8.34 -20.00 18.36
C ARG A 11 -9.77 -19.66 17.97
N HIS A 12 -10.46 -20.63 17.39
CA HIS A 12 -11.87 -20.54 17.03
C HIS A 12 -12.78 -20.82 18.25
N ALA A 13 -14.06 -20.45 18.14
CA ALA A 13 -15.05 -20.63 19.22
C ALA A 13 -15.31 -22.11 19.58
N ASP A 14 -15.07 -23.02 18.64
CA ASP A 14 -15.15 -24.47 18.82
C ASP A 14 -13.89 -25.07 19.49
N GLY A 15 -12.91 -24.23 19.84
CA GLY A 15 -11.64 -24.64 20.44
C GLY A 15 -10.58 -25.10 19.42
N ARG A 16 -10.90 -25.06 18.12
CA ARG A 16 -9.93 -25.39 17.06
C ARG A 16 -8.82 -24.33 17.01
N LEU A 17 -7.59 -24.81 16.88
CA LEU A 17 -6.40 -23.97 16.69
C LEU A 17 -5.89 -24.09 15.26
N GLU A 18 -5.73 -22.96 14.59
CA GLU A 18 -5.17 -22.89 13.24
C GLU A 18 -4.02 -21.89 13.19
N PRO A 19 -3.05 -22.05 12.29
CA PRO A 19 -2.02 -21.04 12.09
C PRO A 19 -2.66 -19.72 11.64
N LEU A 20 -2.29 -18.61 12.28
CA LEU A 20 -2.65 -17.30 11.77
C LEU A 20 -1.79 -17.00 10.53
N ASP A 21 -2.41 -17.08 9.36
CA ASP A 21 -1.78 -16.78 8.08
C ASP A 21 -2.61 -15.77 7.27
N MET A 22 -1.93 -15.12 6.33
CA MET A 22 -2.52 -14.01 5.55
C MET A 22 -3.67 -14.48 4.64
N GLU A 23 -3.55 -15.66 4.02
CA GLU A 23 -4.53 -16.15 3.05
C GLU A 23 -5.80 -16.65 3.75
N ALA A 24 -5.64 -17.29 4.90
CA ALA A 24 -6.72 -17.69 5.79
C ALA A 24 -7.49 -16.46 6.31
N LEU A 25 -6.78 -15.40 6.74
CA LEU A 25 -7.40 -14.15 7.16
C LEU A 25 -8.19 -13.49 6.04
N VAL A 26 -7.62 -13.37 4.84
CA VAL A 26 -8.31 -12.77 3.68
C VAL A 26 -9.55 -13.56 3.30
N THR A 27 -9.45 -14.88 3.25
CA THR A 27 -10.59 -15.77 2.96
C THR A 27 -11.67 -15.62 4.02
N TRP A 28 -11.26 -15.62 5.29
CA TRP A 28 -12.18 -15.53 6.42
C TRP A 28 -12.89 -14.18 6.49
N PHE A 29 -12.18 -13.06 6.29
CA PHE A 29 -12.78 -11.74 6.21
C PHE A 29 -13.72 -11.59 5.01
N SER A 30 -13.36 -12.18 3.86
CA SER A 30 -14.23 -12.18 2.68
C SER A 30 -15.51 -12.98 2.89
N GLY A 31 -15.48 -13.99 3.76
CA GLY A 31 -16.63 -14.81 4.12
C GLY A 31 -17.49 -14.26 5.27
N ASP A 32 -17.00 -13.28 6.04
CA ASP A 32 -17.80 -12.63 7.09
C ASP A 32 -18.94 -11.79 6.45
N PRO A 33 -20.19 -11.90 6.93
CA PRO A 33 -21.33 -11.26 6.29
C PRO A 33 -21.29 -9.73 6.35
N GLU A 34 -20.63 -9.13 7.35
CA GLU A 34 -20.51 -7.68 7.44
C GLU A 34 -19.37 -7.17 6.56
N ILE A 35 -18.22 -7.84 6.57
CA ILE A 35 -17.05 -7.44 5.79
C ILE A 35 -17.22 -7.79 4.31
N GLY A 36 -17.58 -9.04 4.00
CA GLY A 36 -17.86 -9.50 2.64
C GLY A 36 -19.10 -8.83 2.02
N GLY A 37 -20.11 -8.55 2.84
CA GLY A 37 -21.31 -7.80 2.41
C GLY A 37 -21.06 -6.33 2.11
N ALA A 38 -19.94 -5.74 2.57
CA ALA A 38 -19.57 -4.36 2.30
C ALA A 38 -18.97 -4.14 0.90
N ALA A 39 -18.87 -5.19 0.06
CA ALA A 39 -18.33 -5.14 -1.32
C ALA A 39 -16.95 -4.47 -1.40
N LEU A 40 -16.11 -4.69 -0.38
CA LEU A 40 -14.80 -4.06 -0.29
C LEU A 40 -13.86 -4.62 -1.37
N PRO A 41 -13.05 -3.76 -2.02
CA PRO A 41 -11.99 -4.23 -2.88
C PRO A 41 -11.02 -5.17 -2.12
N ARG A 42 -10.60 -6.26 -2.77
CA ARG A 42 -9.71 -7.28 -2.16
C ARG A 42 -8.46 -6.68 -1.51
N TRP A 43 -7.86 -5.67 -2.11
CA TRP A 43 -6.66 -5.01 -1.57
C TRP A 43 -6.89 -4.36 -0.19
N VAL A 44 -8.12 -3.93 0.13
CA VAL A 44 -8.48 -3.39 1.45
C VAL A 44 -8.44 -4.52 2.48
N ILE A 45 -9.03 -5.66 2.14
CA ILE A 45 -9.06 -6.86 2.98
C ILE A 45 -7.64 -7.37 3.24
N GLU A 46 -6.81 -7.42 2.19
CA GLU A 46 -5.39 -7.79 2.29
C GLU A 46 -4.58 -6.83 3.17
N THR A 47 -4.83 -5.52 3.05
CA THR A 47 -4.17 -4.50 3.88
C THR A 47 -4.52 -4.66 5.36
N VAL A 48 -5.79 -4.94 5.67
CA VAL A 48 -6.25 -5.19 7.04
C VAL A 48 -5.64 -6.48 7.60
N ALA A 49 -5.62 -7.56 6.82
CA ALA A 49 -5.01 -8.83 7.20
C ALA A 49 -3.50 -8.66 7.50
N ASP A 50 -2.75 -7.98 6.62
CA ASP A 50 -1.33 -7.69 6.82
C ASP A 50 -1.07 -6.84 8.08
N THR A 51 -1.90 -5.81 8.29
CA THR A 51 -1.80 -4.93 9.46
C THR A 51 -1.98 -5.70 10.77
N LEU A 52 -2.99 -6.57 10.84
CA LEU A 52 -3.26 -7.40 12.01
C LEU A 52 -2.13 -8.41 12.24
N LEU A 53 -1.70 -9.11 11.19
CA LEU A 53 -0.60 -10.08 11.28
C LEU A 53 0.70 -9.41 11.76
N SER A 54 1.04 -8.26 11.18
CA SER A 54 2.18 -7.44 11.59
C SER A 54 2.07 -6.95 13.03
N HIS A 55 0.90 -6.47 13.44
CA HIS A 55 0.67 -6.00 14.80
C HIS A 55 0.90 -7.12 15.82
N TYR A 56 0.27 -8.27 15.59
CA TYR A 56 0.34 -9.39 16.53
C TYR A 56 1.69 -10.08 16.57
N HIS A 57 2.41 -10.15 15.44
CA HIS A 57 3.79 -10.60 15.44
C HIS A 57 4.74 -9.66 16.19
N LYS A 58 4.45 -8.35 16.21
CA LYS A 58 5.26 -7.35 16.93
C LYS A 58 4.95 -7.30 18.42
N THR A 59 3.68 -7.42 18.80
CA THR A 59 3.26 -7.25 20.20
C THR A 59 3.42 -8.52 21.03
N ARG A 60 3.33 -9.74 20.45
CA ARG A 60 3.51 -11.06 21.10
C ARG A 60 3.15 -11.10 22.59
N VAL A 61 1.97 -10.61 22.96
CA VAL A 61 1.55 -10.55 24.37
C VAL A 61 0.88 -11.86 24.80
N LYS A 62 0.27 -12.60 23.87
CA LYS A 62 -0.48 -13.83 24.14
C LYS A 62 0.08 -15.02 23.36
N PRO A 63 0.00 -16.25 23.92
CA PRO A 63 0.43 -17.47 23.24
C PRO A 63 -0.50 -17.88 22.09
N GLU A 64 -1.74 -17.39 22.09
CA GLU A 64 -2.77 -17.58 21.07
C GLU A 64 -3.67 -16.35 21.01
N ILE A 65 -4.39 -16.17 19.90
CA ILE A 65 -5.35 -15.08 19.72
C ILE A 65 -6.71 -15.67 19.40
N ALA A 66 -7.74 -15.14 20.03
CA ALA A 66 -9.09 -15.58 19.77
C ALA A 66 -9.63 -15.02 18.44
N ALA A 67 -10.35 -15.85 17.70
CA ALA A 67 -10.87 -15.52 16.39
C ALA A 67 -11.82 -14.31 16.43
N GLU A 68 -12.67 -14.25 17.44
CA GLU A 68 -13.56 -13.13 17.71
C GLU A 68 -12.81 -11.81 17.94
N GLU A 69 -11.63 -11.84 18.58
CA GLU A 69 -10.80 -10.65 18.79
C GLU A 69 -10.25 -10.14 17.45
N VAL A 70 -9.77 -11.05 16.59
CA VAL A 70 -9.26 -10.71 15.25
C VAL A 70 -10.37 -10.12 14.39
N LEU A 71 -11.56 -10.73 14.40
CA LEU A 71 -12.70 -10.27 13.61
C LEU A 71 -13.20 -8.91 14.10
N ALA A 72 -13.27 -8.70 15.42
CA ALA A 72 -13.68 -7.43 16.01
C ALA A 72 -12.72 -6.30 15.65
N LEU A 73 -11.41 -6.56 15.68
CA LEU A 73 -10.40 -5.58 15.26
C LEU A 73 -10.44 -5.33 13.75
N ALA A 74 -10.65 -6.36 12.93
CA ALA A 74 -10.82 -6.19 11.48
C ALA A 74 -12.03 -5.30 11.18
N LYS A 75 -13.17 -5.56 11.81
CA LYS A 75 -14.39 -4.72 11.71
C LYS A 75 -14.12 -3.31 12.20
N TRP A 76 -13.42 -3.13 13.31
CA TRP A 76 -13.05 -1.82 13.82
C TRP A 76 -12.13 -1.05 12.85
N LEU A 77 -11.12 -1.70 12.27
CA LEU A 77 -10.24 -1.07 11.27
C LEU A 77 -11.02 -0.67 10.01
N ILE A 78 -11.85 -1.57 9.49
CA ILE A 78 -12.63 -1.35 8.27
C ILE A 78 -13.69 -0.27 8.48
N PHE A 79 -14.53 -0.41 9.51
CA PHE A 79 -15.66 0.49 9.73
C PHE A 79 -15.32 1.73 10.53
N GLY A 80 -14.29 1.68 11.39
CA GLY A 80 -13.70 2.86 12.03
C GLY A 80 -13.10 3.78 10.97
N TYR A 81 -12.31 3.25 10.04
CA TYR A 81 -11.82 4.00 8.88
C TYR A 81 -12.96 4.48 7.97
N ALA A 82 -14.01 3.70 7.75
CA ALA A 82 -15.19 4.13 6.99
C ALA A 82 -15.99 5.26 7.69
N ARG A 83 -16.04 5.26 9.03
CA ARG A 83 -16.75 6.27 9.83
C ARG A 83 -15.93 7.56 9.96
N GLU A 84 -14.62 7.44 10.08
CA GLU A 84 -13.68 8.57 10.03
C GLU A 84 -13.57 9.16 8.63
N SER A 85 -13.59 8.35 7.58
CA SER A 85 -13.59 8.84 6.19
C SER A 85 -14.91 9.49 5.77
N LYS A 86 -16.04 9.13 6.39
CA LYS A 86 -17.34 9.83 6.21
C LYS A 86 -17.47 11.12 7.02
N ARG A 87 -16.69 11.28 8.11
CA ARG A 87 -16.66 12.51 8.94
C ARG A 87 -15.53 13.45 8.55
N ALA A 88 -14.45 12.93 8.00
CA ALA A 88 -13.40 13.72 7.39
C ALA A 88 -13.93 14.25 6.05
N PRO A 89 -13.71 15.53 5.71
CA PRO A 89 -13.76 15.92 4.30
C PRO A 89 -12.83 14.96 3.56
N SER A 90 -13.30 14.39 2.44
CA SER A 90 -12.58 13.43 1.60
C SER A 90 -11.08 13.74 1.65
N PRO A 91 -10.22 12.80 2.10
CA PRO A 91 -8.80 13.10 2.24
C PRO A 91 -8.36 13.65 0.90
N SER A 92 -7.88 14.89 0.91
CA SER A 92 -7.27 15.49 -0.26
C SER A 92 -6.27 14.45 -0.77
N PRO A 93 -6.36 14.02 -2.03
CA PRO A 93 -5.50 12.96 -2.55
C PRO A 93 -4.05 13.29 -2.20
N PRO A 94 -3.24 12.28 -1.86
CA PRO A 94 -1.89 12.49 -1.37
C PRO A 94 -1.18 13.43 -2.33
N ARG A 95 -0.75 14.59 -1.82
CA ARG A 95 0.03 15.54 -2.63
C ARG A 95 1.47 15.07 -2.80
N GLN A 96 1.82 13.89 -2.28
CA GLN A 96 3.15 13.32 -2.35
C GLN A 96 3.10 11.81 -2.55
N LEU A 97 3.97 11.30 -3.41
CA LEU A 97 4.19 9.89 -3.66
C LEU A 97 5.69 9.59 -3.61
N ASP A 98 6.09 8.70 -2.71
CA ASP A 98 7.44 8.12 -2.73
C ASP A 98 7.46 6.90 -3.66
N LEU A 99 8.11 7.04 -4.81
CA LEU A 99 8.20 5.98 -5.81
C LEU A 99 9.01 4.78 -5.31
N TYR A 100 10.01 5.01 -4.47
CA TYR A 100 10.87 3.94 -4.02
C TYR A 100 10.16 3.04 -3.01
N GLU A 101 9.44 3.62 -2.05
CA GLU A 101 8.64 2.84 -1.10
C GLU A 101 7.59 1.99 -1.82
N ARG A 102 6.92 2.56 -2.83
CA ARG A 102 5.86 1.87 -3.57
C ARG A 102 6.37 0.69 -4.39
N VAL A 103 7.50 0.86 -5.06
CA VAL A 103 8.00 -0.18 -5.96
C VAL A 103 8.92 -1.19 -5.26
N ARG A 104 9.53 -0.84 -4.12
CA ARG A 104 10.28 -1.78 -3.29
C ARG A 104 9.41 -2.95 -2.80
N ALA A 105 8.12 -2.72 -2.58
CA ALA A 105 7.19 -3.76 -2.15
C ALA A 105 6.92 -4.85 -3.20
N THR A 106 7.22 -4.60 -4.48
CA THR A 106 6.69 -5.39 -5.61
C THR A 106 7.72 -6.23 -6.35
N GLY A 107 9.03 -6.12 -6.05
CA GLY A 107 10.06 -6.98 -6.63
C GLY A 107 10.34 -6.73 -8.13
N ALA A 108 10.66 -7.79 -8.88
CA ALA A 108 11.09 -7.72 -10.28
C ALA A 108 10.02 -7.07 -11.20
N CYS A 109 10.45 -6.36 -12.25
CA CYS A 109 9.65 -5.48 -13.12
C CYS A 109 9.37 -4.06 -12.60
N LEU A 110 10.37 -3.46 -11.95
CA LEU A 110 10.36 -2.10 -11.40
C LEU A 110 9.79 -1.04 -12.36
N GLU A 111 10.18 -1.09 -13.64
CA GLU A 111 9.85 -0.05 -14.62
C GLU A 111 8.36 -0.03 -14.98
N LEU A 112 7.75 -1.21 -15.14
CA LEU A 112 6.32 -1.33 -15.44
C LEU A 112 5.47 -0.95 -14.23
N GLN A 113 5.88 -1.39 -13.04
CA GLN A 113 5.17 -1.07 -11.80
C GLN A 113 5.28 0.42 -11.46
N LEU A 114 6.44 1.03 -11.67
CA LEU A 114 6.65 2.46 -11.48
C LEU A 114 5.66 3.27 -12.34
N LEU A 115 5.47 2.89 -13.60
CA LEU A 115 4.51 3.55 -14.48
C LEU A 115 3.05 3.34 -14.03
N ALA A 116 2.70 2.14 -13.56
CA ALA A 116 1.36 1.87 -13.03
C ALA A 116 1.04 2.72 -11.78
N GLU A 117 2.00 2.84 -10.86
CA GLU A 117 1.87 3.68 -9.65
C GLU A 117 1.73 5.17 -9.99
N ILE A 118 2.52 5.66 -10.95
CA ILE A 118 2.43 7.04 -11.44
C ILE A 118 1.04 7.31 -12.05
N ARG A 119 0.53 6.41 -12.90
CA ARG A 119 -0.81 6.55 -13.50
C ARG A 119 -1.91 6.58 -12.44
N SER A 120 -1.85 5.66 -11.47
CA SER A 120 -2.79 5.59 -10.37
C SER A 120 -2.75 6.84 -9.47
N PHE A 121 -1.55 7.38 -9.23
CA PHE A 121 -1.38 8.62 -8.49
C PHE A 121 -1.93 9.83 -9.24
N LEU A 122 -1.63 9.96 -10.53
CA LEU A 122 -2.15 11.03 -11.37
C LEU A 122 -3.67 10.95 -11.50
N ALA A 123 -4.25 9.77 -11.66
CA ALA A 123 -5.70 9.58 -11.76
C ALA A 123 -6.44 9.99 -10.48
N ARG A 124 -5.82 9.78 -9.31
CA ARG A 124 -6.40 10.14 -8.00
C ARG A 124 -6.24 11.61 -7.65
N ALA A 125 -5.38 12.36 -8.33
CA ALA A 125 -5.16 13.76 -8.01
C ALA A 125 -6.40 14.61 -8.34
N PRO A 126 -6.68 15.70 -7.61
CA PRO A 126 -7.85 16.52 -7.82
C PRO A 126 -7.66 17.37 -9.09
N ASP A 127 -8.75 17.65 -9.80
CA ASP A 127 -8.72 18.43 -11.06
C ASP A 127 -8.21 19.87 -10.88
N HIS A 128 -8.24 20.38 -9.64
CA HIS A 128 -7.84 21.73 -9.27
C HIS A 128 -6.67 21.76 -8.29
N ALA A 129 -5.62 20.98 -8.51
CA ALA A 129 -4.39 21.13 -7.74
C ALA A 129 -3.83 22.57 -7.95
N PRO A 130 -3.81 23.43 -6.91
CA PRO A 130 -3.33 24.80 -7.06
C PRO A 130 -1.84 24.79 -7.40
N ARG A 131 -1.39 25.72 -8.26
CA ARG A 131 0.04 25.87 -8.62
C ARG A 131 0.95 26.05 -7.41
N GLU A 132 0.41 26.59 -6.32
CA GLU A 132 1.09 26.83 -5.04
C GLU A 132 1.30 25.54 -4.23
N SER A 133 0.68 24.42 -4.61
CA SER A 133 0.89 23.13 -3.96
C SER A 133 0.99 22.00 -4.98
N PRO A 134 2.16 21.86 -5.63
CA PRO A 134 2.40 20.81 -6.63
C PRO A 134 2.26 19.41 -6.02
N LEU A 135 1.87 18.45 -6.85
CA LEU A 135 2.07 17.05 -6.52
C LEU A 135 3.58 16.75 -6.49
N ARG A 136 4.03 16.11 -5.42
CA ARG A 136 5.42 15.79 -5.15
C ARG A 136 5.69 14.32 -5.47
N LEU A 137 6.70 14.06 -6.27
CA LEU A 137 7.21 12.72 -6.51
C LEU A 137 8.59 12.64 -5.87
N THR A 138 8.75 11.78 -4.86
CA THR A 138 10.01 11.52 -4.16
C THR A 138 10.51 10.12 -4.49
N GLY A 139 11.75 9.78 -4.09
CA GLY A 139 12.27 8.42 -4.29
C GLY A 139 12.87 8.14 -5.67
N VAL A 140 12.89 9.14 -6.58
CA VAL A 140 13.37 8.95 -7.97
C VAL A 140 14.84 8.54 -8.02
N ARG A 141 15.67 9.10 -7.12
CA ARG A 141 17.09 8.78 -7.00
C ARG A 141 17.29 7.31 -6.66
N GLN A 142 16.54 6.80 -5.70
CA GLN A 142 16.60 5.42 -5.22
C GLN A 142 16.06 4.46 -6.29
N CYS A 143 15.01 4.84 -7.02
CA CYS A 143 14.56 4.10 -8.21
C CYS A 143 15.65 4.03 -9.28
N ALA A 144 16.36 5.13 -9.55
CA ALA A 144 17.45 5.15 -10.52
C ALA A 144 18.64 4.29 -10.09
N GLN A 145 18.99 4.30 -8.81
CA GLN A 145 19.99 3.38 -8.22
C GLN A 145 19.58 1.92 -8.38
N LEU A 146 18.32 1.61 -8.10
CA LEU A 146 17.76 0.26 -8.21
C LEU A 146 17.76 -0.24 -9.66
N LEU A 147 17.32 0.58 -10.62
CA LEU A 147 17.37 0.26 -12.05
C LEU A 147 18.80 0.15 -12.60
N ALA A 148 19.72 0.96 -12.06
CA ALA A 148 21.13 0.88 -12.41
C ALA A 148 21.84 -0.34 -11.79
N GLY A 149 21.18 -1.04 -10.86
CA GLY A 149 21.77 -2.17 -10.13
C GLY A 149 22.92 -1.76 -9.22
N THR A 150 22.94 -0.51 -8.72
CA THR A 150 24.04 0.02 -7.89
C THR A 150 23.53 0.77 -6.67
N GLN A 151 24.23 0.59 -5.55
CA GLN A 151 24.00 1.35 -4.32
C GLN A 151 24.66 2.74 -4.36
N ARG A 152 25.67 2.93 -5.22
CA ARG A 152 26.38 4.22 -5.38
C ARG A 152 25.84 4.99 -6.59
N TRP A 153 25.74 6.30 -6.44
CA TRP A 153 25.37 7.19 -7.54
C TRP A 153 26.45 7.18 -8.61
N SER A 154 26.04 7.04 -9.87
CA SER A 154 26.94 7.00 -11.03
C SER A 154 26.33 7.77 -12.20
N ALA A 155 27.13 8.02 -13.23
CA ALA A 155 26.64 8.63 -14.49
C ALA A 155 25.50 7.82 -15.13
N ARG A 156 25.46 6.50 -14.91
CA ARG A 156 24.34 5.65 -15.35
C ARG A 156 23.06 5.95 -14.56
N CYS A 157 23.16 6.18 -13.24
CA CYS A 157 22.01 6.56 -12.42
C CYS A 157 21.44 7.91 -12.85
N GLU A 158 22.32 8.85 -13.21
CA GLU A 158 21.93 10.17 -13.70
C GLU A 158 21.08 10.07 -14.98
N ARG A 159 21.57 9.31 -15.98
CA ARG A 159 20.82 9.06 -17.22
C ARG A 159 19.47 8.41 -16.98
N ILE A 160 19.43 7.38 -16.13
CA ILE A 160 18.17 6.69 -15.78
C ILE A 160 17.21 7.64 -15.05
N ARG A 161 17.70 8.52 -14.18
CA ARG A 161 16.88 9.54 -13.51
C ARG A 161 16.23 10.46 -14.54
N GLU A 162 16.99 10.95 -15.51
CA GLU A 162 16.49 11.82 -16.57
C GLU A 162 15.41 11.12 -17.42
N GLU A 163 15.64 9.86 -17.79
CA GLU A 163 14.66 9.05 -18.52
C GLU A 163 13.36 8.84 -17.71
N LEU A 164 13.49 8.50 -16.42
CA LEU A 164 12.34 8.36 -15.52
C LEU A 164 11.54 9.66 -15.39
N VAL A 165 12.24 10.78 -15.20
CA VAL A 165 11.63 12.12 -15.12
C VAL A 165 10.90 12.47 -16.42
N GLY A 166 11.50 12.17 -17.58
CA GLY A 166 10.86 12.37 -18.88
C GLY A 166 9.55 11.59 -18.99
N ARG A 167 9.58 10.30 -18.64
CA ARG A 167 8.39 9.44 -18.67
C ARG A 167 7.30 9.87 -17.70
N ILE A 168 7.66 10.30 -16.48
CA ILE A 168 6.71 10.86 -15.50
C ILE A 168 5.98 12.06 -16.11
N ARG A 169 6.71 12.96 -16.76
CA ARG A 169 6.12 14.13 -17.42
C ARG A 169 5.24 13.74 -18.60
N ASP A 170 5.61 12.72 -19.36
CA ASP A 170 4.80 12.20 -20.47
C ASP A 170 3.49 11.61 -19.99
N GLU A 171 3.53 10.81 -18.92
CA GLU A 171 2.32 10.24 -18.31
C GLU A 171 1.40 11.31 -17.74
N ALA A 172 1.95 12.37 -17.13
CA ALA A 172 1.16 13.53 -16.69
C ALA A 172 0.48 14.27 -17.86
N ARG A 173 1.19 14.43 -18.98
CA ARG A 173 0.62 15.01 -20.21
C ARG A 173 -0.49 14.14 -20.78
N ARG A 174 -0.27 12.82 -20.86
CA ARG A 174 -1.26 11.83 -21.35
C ARG A 174 -2.51 11.78 -20.48
N ALA A 175 -2.37 11.96 -19.17
CA ALA A 175 -3.49 12.02 -18.24
C ALA A 175 -4.34 13.30 -18.36
N GLY A 176 -4.11 14.15 -19.38
CA GLY A 176 -4.87 15.39 -19.58
C GLY A 176 -4.59 16.43 -18.51
N ARG A 177 -3.45 16.33 -17.80
CA ARG A 177 -3.09 17.17 -16.66
C ARG A 177 -1.83 18.03 -16.95
N PRO A 178 -1.74 18.75 -18.08
CA PRO A 178 -0.55 19.52 -18.44
C PRO A 178 -0.31 20.72 -17.51
N GLY A 179 -1.33 21.19 -16.80
CA GLY A 179 -1.26 22.30 -15.84
C GLY A 179 -0.97 21.89 -14.40
N LEU A 180 -0.84 20.58 -14.14
CA LEU A 180 -0.61 20.07 -12.80
C LEU A 180 0.87 20.26 -12.46
N ALA A 181 1.14 21.13 -11.48
CA ALA A 181 2.50 21.37 -11.03
C ALA A 181 3.05 20.08 -10.39
N LEU A 182 4.10 19.50 -10.98
CA LEU A 182 4.80 18.31 -10.49
C LEU A 182 6.17 18.72 -9.97
N ALA A 183 6.39 18.52 -8.68
CA ALA A 183 7.69 18.67 -8.04
C ALA A 183 8.34 17.29 -7.94
N ILE A 184 9.34 17.03 -8.78
CA ILE A 184 10.13 15.80 -8.70
C ILE A 184 11.33 16.07 -7.79
N LEU A 185 11.33 15.46 -6.61
CA LEU A 185 12.37 15.60 -5.59
C LEU A 185 13.25 14.35 -5.60
N SER A 186 14.56 14.57 -5.47
CA SER A 186 15.58 13.51 -5.41
C SER A 186 15.86 13.06 -3.99
#